data_AF-A0A960WFI7-F1
#
_entry.id   AF-A0A960WFI7-F1
#
_cell.length_a   1.000
_cell.length_b   1.000
_cell.length_c   1.000
_cell.angle_alpha   90.00
_cell.angle_beta   90.00
_cell.angle_gamma   90.00
#
_symmetry.space_group_name_H-M   'P 1'
#
loop_
_entity.id
_entity.type
_entity.pdbx_description
1 polymer ?
#
loop_
_entity_poly.entity_id
_entity_poly.type
_entity_poly.pdbx_seq_one_letter_code
_entity_poly.pdbx_strand_id
1 'polypeptide(L)'
;MKKISLILVFICPIFYASCKDTEQIEAAKKNSIKFGETKCKCEKIRKADPEASIRECTAEMETAVRYMNINFELGNISDSDKKEIAGVGDATYAQCMGE
;
A
#
# COMPACT_ATOMS: atom_id res chain seq x y z
N MET A 1 -54.23 0.93 -26.66
CA MET A 1 -53.43 0.14 -25.70
C MET A 1 -52.00 0.09 -26.19
N LYS A 2 -51.09 0.90 -25.63
CA LYS A 2 -49.64 0.88 -25.94
C LYS A 2 -48.91 0.55 -24.65
N LYS A 3 -48.48 -0.70 -24.50
CA LYS A 3 -47.57 -1.14 -23.43
C LYS A 3 -46.15 -0.80 -23.91
N ILE A 4 -45.61 0.32 -23.48
CA ILE A 4 -44.18 0.63 -23.69
C ILE A 4 -43.44 0.07 -22.48
N SER A 5 -42.60 -0.93 -22.76
CA SER A 5 -41.73 -1.64 -21.83
C SER A 5 -40.96 -0.68 -20.94
N LEU A 6 -41.27 -0.71 -19.64
CA LEU A 6 -40.54 -0.01 -18.59
C LEU A 6 -39.51 -0.98 -17.97
N ILE A 7 -38.55 -1.44 -18.76
CA ILE A 7 -37.44 -2.28 -18.27
C ILE A 7 -36.19 -1.84 -19.00
N LEU A 8 -35.46 -0.83 -18.50
CA LEU A 8 -34.06 -0.55 -18.88
C LEU A 8 -33.45 0.61 -18.07
N VAL A 9 -33.57 0.58 -16.74
CA VAL A 9 -32.78 1.51 -15.90
C VAL A 9 -32.37 0.83 -14.59
N PHE A 10 -31.67 -0.31 -14.63
CA PHE A 10 -31.13 -0.92 -13.40
C PHE A 10 -29.89 -1.80 -13.64
N ILE A 11 -29.03 -1.43 -14.60
CA ILE A 11 -27.78 -2.15 -14.86
C ILE A 11 -26.63 -1.15 -15.04
N CYS A 12 -26.34 -0.33 -14.01
CA CYS A 12 -25.09 0.44 -14.00
C CYS A 12 -24.55 0.89 -12.62
N PRO A 13 -24.60 0.08 -11.54
CA PRO A 13 -23.75 0.36 -10.37
C PRO A 13 -22.48 -0.50 -10.29
N ILE A 14 -22.35 -1.59 -11.06
CA ILE A 14 -21.31 -2.61 -10.82
C ILE A 14 -19.91 -2.19 -11.34
N PHE A 15 -19.82 -1.29 -12.32
CA PHE A 15 -18.53 -0.85 -12.89
C PHE A 15 -17.74 0.13 -12.02
N TYR A 16 -18.37 0.77 -11.03
CA TYR A 16 -17.68 1.72 -10.14
C TYR A 16 -16.90 1.03 -9.00
N ALA A 17 -17.24 -0.22 -8.67
CA ALA A 17 -16.55 -0.94 -7.60
C ALA A 17 -15.11 -1.30 -7.98
N SER A 18 -14.87 -1.81 -9.20
CA SER A 18 -13.54 -2.28 -9.61
C SER A 18 -12.48 -1.19 -9.83
N CYS A 19 -12.87 0.05 -10.14
CA CYS A 19 -11.89 1.15 -10.26
C CYS A 19 -11.32 1.57 -8.89
N LYS A 20 -12.15 1.55 -7.85
CA LYS A 20 -11.76 1.98 -6.50
C LYS A 20 -10.72 1.03 -5.89
N ASP A 21 -10.87 -0.27 -6.12
CA ASP A 21 -9.95 -1.28 -5.58
C ASP A 21 -8.55 -1.16 -6.22
N THR A 22 -8.49 -0.90 -7.53
CA THR A 22 -7.21 -0.71 -8.25
C THR A 22 -6.41 0.49 -7.72
N GLU A 23 -7.06 1.64 -7.52
CA GLU A 23 -6.42 2.85 -7.00
C GLU A 23 -5.89 2.65 -5.57
N GLN A 24 -6.67 1.95 -4.73
CA GLN A 24 -6.26 1.62 -3.36
C GLN A 24 -5.06 0.67 -3.34
N ILE A 25 -5.04 -0.36 -4.20
CA ILE A 25 -3.91 -1.29 -4.32
C ILE A 25 -2.65 -0.57 -4.78
N GLU A 26 -2.74 0.33 -5.76
CA GLU A 26 -1.60 1.12 -6.21
C GLU A 26 -1.06 2.06 -5.12
N ALA A 27 -1.94 2.74 -4.38
CA ALA A 27 -1.55 3.55 -3.24
C ALA A 27 -0.87 2.71 -2.15
N ALA A 28 -1.40 1.51 -1.88
CA ALA A 28 -0.81 0.57 -0.93
C ALA A 28 0.58 0.10 -1.36
N LYS A 29 0.78 -0.21 -2.65
CA LYS A 29 2.10 -0.54 -3.21
C LYS A 29 3.08 0.61 -3.03
N LYS A 30 2.69 1.87 -3.31
CA LYS A 30 3.55 3.05 -3.12
C LYS A 30 3.98 3.21 -1.66
N ASN A 31 3.05 3.05 -0.71
CA ASN A 31 3.37 3.13 0.72
C ASN A 31 4.27 1.98 1.17
N SER A 32 4.10 0.78 0.60
CA SER A 32 4.95 -0.38 0.86
C SER A 32 6.37 -0.18 0.33
N ILE A 33 6.54 0.35 -0.89
CA ILE A 33 7.84 0.78 -1.43
C ILE A 33 8.49 1.76 -0.45
N LYS A 34 7.74 2.77 0.00
CA LYS A 34 8.27 3.78 0.92
C LYS A 34 8.73 3.17 2.24
N PHE A 35 7.98 2.21 2.77
CA PHE A 35 8.38 1.44 3.94
C PHE A 35 9.70 0.68 3.70
N GLY A 36 9.84 0.01 2.55
CA GLY A 36 11.07 -0.69 2.18
C GLY A 36 12.30 0.23 2.09
N GLU A 37 12.14 1.40 1.47
CA GLU A 37 13.18 2.44 1.40
C GLU A 37 13.60 2.92 2.80
N THR A 38 12.63 3.30 3.64
CA THR A 38 12.90 3.80 4.99
C THR A 38 13.57 2.74 5.84
N LYS A 39 13.12 1.48 5.76
CA LYS A 39 13.76 0.35 6.44
C LYS A 39 15.21 0.18 6.02
N CYS A 40 15.50 0.27 4.72
CA CYS A 40 16.87 0.20 4.21
C CYS A 40 17.74 1.36 4.73
N LYS A 41 17.26 2.60 4.60
CA LYS A 41 17.95 3.80 5.11
C LYS A 41 18.29 3.61 6.59
N CYS A 42 17.33 3.14 7.37
CA CYS A 42 17.48 2.93 8.79
C CYS A 42 18.44 1.82 9.17
N GLU A 43 18.46 0.73 8.41
CA GLU A 43 19.47 -0.31 8.58
C GLU A 43 20.88 0.17 8.20
N LYS A 44 21.02 0.98 7.15
CA LYS A 44 22.30 1.60 6.77
C LYS A 44 22.80 2.57 7.85
N ILE A 45 21.93 3.44 8.38
CA ILE A 45 22.26 4.34 9.49
C ILE A 45 22.62 3.53 10.74
N ARG A 46 21.82 2.54 11.13
CA ARG A 46 22.07 1.71 12.32
C ARG A 46 23.42 1.00 12.29
N LYS A 47 23.85 0.54 11.11
CA LYS A 47 25.17 -0.08 10.93
C LYS A 47 26.32 0.92 11.01
N ALA A 48 26.09 2.17 10.62
CA ALA A 48 27.10 3.24 10.67
C ALA A 48 27.18 3.92 12.05
N ASP A 49 26.03 4.23 12.64
CA ASP A 49 25.86 4.91 13.93
C ASP A 49 24.55 4.45 14.62
N PRO A 50 24.64 3.54 15.60
CA PRO A 50 23.48 3.03 16.33
C PRO A 50 22.72 4.10 17.13
N GLU A 51 23.37 5.17 17.61
CA GLU A 51 22.70 6.20 18.42
C GLU A 51 21.92 7.17 17.53
N ALA A 52 22.49 7.56 16.38
CA ALA A 52 21.77 8.36 15.38
C ALA A 52 20.56 7.61 14.82
N SER A 53 20.65 6.28 14.69
CA SER A 53 19.56 5.40 14.26
C SER A 53 18.31 5.54 15.13
N ILE A 54 18.44 5.57 16.46
CA ILE A 54 17.26 5.65 17.34
C ILE A 54 16.50 6.97 17.10
N ARG A 55 17.23 8.06 16.89
CA ARG A 55 16.65 9.40 16.76
C ARG A 55 16.02 9.65 15.39
N GLU A 56 16.66 9.19 14.32
CA GLU A 56 16.22 9.46 12.95
C GLU A 56 15.20 8.42 12.44
N CYS A 57 15.30 7.17 12.89
CA CYS A 57 14.51 6.10 12.31
C CYS A 57 13.20 5.81 13.00
N THR A 58 13.07 6.11 14.30
CA THR A 58 11.84 5.78 15.03
C THR A 58 10.63 6.47 14.42
N ALA A 59 10.70 7.80 14.24
CA ALA A 59 9.59 8.58 13.69
C ALA A 59 9.32 8.30 12.19
N GLU A 60 10.37 8.13 11.38
CA GLU A 60 10.21 7.84 9.94
C GLU A 60 9.60 6.44 9.73
N MET A 61 10.04 5.45 10.50
CA MET A 61 9.50 4.09 10.42
C MET A 61 8.07 4.01 10.96
N GLU A 62 7.75 4.67 12.08
CA GLU A 62 6.38 4.73 12.58
C GLU A 62 5.43 5.35 11.54
N THR A 63 5.88 6.42 10.89
CA THR A 63 5.11 7.07 9.83
C THR A 63 4.91 6.14 8.63
N ALA A 64 5.97 5.47 8.17
CA ALA A 64 5.89 4.55 7.04
C ALA A 64 4.98 3.35 7.31
N VAL A 65 5.09 2.75 8.50
CA VAL A 65 4.21 1.66 8.96
C VAL A 65 2.75 2.12 9.00
N ARG A 66 2.50 3.31 9.54
CA ARG A 66 1.14 3.86 9.60
C ARG A 66 0.53 4.02 8.22
N TYR A 67 1.25 4.60 7.27
CA TYR A 67 0.76 4.77 5.90
C TYR A 67 0.57 3.45 5.15
N MET A 68 1.40 2.45 5.44
CA MET A 68 1.19 1.09 4.92
C MET A 68 -0.11 0.50 5.46
N ASN A 69 -0.35 0.62 6.77
CA ASN A 69 -1.53 0.04 7.44
C ASN A 69 -2.84 0.76 7.08
N ILE A 70 -2.82 2.08 6.87
CA ILE A 70 -4.02 2.85 6.47
C ILE A 70 -4.71 2.23 5.26
N ASN A 71 -3.96 1.74 4.26
CA ASN A 71 -4.57 1.14 3.08
C ASN A 71 -5.13 -0.27 3.35
N PHE A 72 -4.53 -1.01 4.28
CA PHE A 72 -5.03 -2.32 4.69
C PHE A 72 -6.27 -2.24 5.58
N GLU A 73 -6.40 -1.16 6.37
CA GLU A 73 -7.51 -0.93 7.29
C GLU A 73 -8.72 -0.26 6.62
N LEU A 74 -8.48 0.62 5.63
CA LEU A 74 -9.55 1.39 4.96
C LEU A 74 -10.02 0.75 3.63
N GLY A 75 -9.29 -0.22 3.10
CA GLY A 75 -9.62 -0.88 1.84
C GLY A 75 -10.17 -2.29 2.02
N ASN A 76 -11.06 -2.72 1.13
CA ASN A 76 -11.47 -4.13 0.99
C ASN A 76 -10.39 -4.92 0.24
N ILE A 77 -9.13 -4.82 0.69
CA ILE A 77 -7.98 -5.46 0.05
C ILE A 77 -7.95 -6.94 0.43
N SER A 78 -7.87 -7.83 -0.57
CA SER A 78 -7.81 -9.27 -0.33
C SER A 78 -6.50 -9.68 0.35
N ASP A 79 -6.47 -10.84 1.00
CA ASP A 79 -5.23 -11.34 1.61
C ASP A 79 -4.14 -11.64 0.56
N SER A 80 -4.54 -11.93 -0.69
CA SER A 80 -3.60 -12.07 -1.81
C SER A 80 -2.94 -10.74 -2.14
N ASP A 81 -3.74 -9.68 -2.28
CA ASP A 81 -3.23 -8.35 -2.58
C ASP A 81 -2.37 -7.82 -1.43
N LYS A 82 -2.74 -8.06 -0.17
CA LYS A 82 -1.91 -7.71 1.00
C LYS A 82 -0.54 -8.36 0.93
N LYS A 83 -0.46 -9.64 0.55
CA LYS A 83 0.82 -10.36 0.37
C LYS A 83 1.62 -9.77 -0.78
N GLU A 84 0.98 -9.44 -1.90
CA GLU A 84 1.66 -8.79 -3.02
C GLU A 84 2.21 -7.43 -2.62
N ILE A 85 1.39 -6.58 -1.99
CA ILE A 85 1.78 -5.25 -1.51
C ILE A 85 2.95 -5.36 -0.54
N ALA A 86 2.88 -6.24 0.46
CA ALA A 86 3.98 -6.45 1.41
C ALA A 86 5.26 -6.93 0.70
N GLY A 87 5.12 -7.86 -0.24
CA GLY A 87 6.22 -8.39 -1.04
C GLY A 87 6.95 -7.33 -1.86
N VAL A 88 6.24 -6.31 -2.36
CA VAL A 88 6.88 -5.17 -3.06
C VAL A 88 7.81 -4.41 -2.11
N GLY A 89 7.38 -4.11 -0.89
CA GLY A 89 8.21 -3.40 0.10
C GLY A 89 9.42 -4.22 0.53
N ASP A 90 9.25 -5.52 0.74
CA ASP A 90 10.36 -6.44 1.05
C ASP A 90 11.38 -6.54 -0.09
N ALA A 91 10.91 -6.59 -1.35
CA ALA A 91 11.77 -6.58 -2.53
C ALA A 91 12.55 -5.28 -2.65
N THR A 92 11.90 -4.12 -2.44
CA THR A 92 12.57 -2.81 -2.41
C THR A 92 13.66 -2.76 -1.33
N TYR A 93 13.35 -3.24 -0.12
CA TYR A 93 14.34 -3.34 0.96
C TYR A 93 15.53 -4.23 0.56
N ALA A 94 15.26 -5.44 0.05
CA ALA A 94 16.30 -6.39 -0.33
C ALA A 94 17.22 -5.83 -1.43
N GLN A 95 16.63 -5.16 -2.43
CA GLN A 95 17.39 -4.51 -3.50
C GLN A 95 18.30 -3.42 -2.94
N CYS A 96 17.76 -2.51 -2.11
CA CYS A 96 18.53 -1.41 -1.52
C CYS A 96 19.67 -1.88 -0.60
N MET A 97 19.49 -3.01 0.09
CA MET A 97 20.54 -3.61 0.93
C MET A 97 21.63 -4.34 0.14
N GLY A 98 21.36 -4.68 -1.13
CA GLY A 98 22.33 -5.25 -2.06
C GLY A 98 23.18 -4.20 -2.78
N GLU A 99 22.82 -2.91 -2.69
CA GLU A 99 23.60 -1.75 -3.14
C GLU A 99 24.62 -1.29 -2.10
#